data_AF-A0A849TC58-F1
#
_entry.id   AF-A0A849TC58-F1
#
_cell.length_a   1.000
_cell.length_b   1.000
_cell.length_c   1.000
_cell.angle_alpha   90.00
_cell.angle_beta   90.00
_cell.angle_gamma   90.00
#
_symmetry.space_group_name_H-M   'P 1'
#
loop_
_entity.id
_entity.type
_entity.pdbx_description
1 polymer ?
#
loop_
_entity_poly.entity_id
_entity_poly.type
_entity_poly.pdbx_seq_one_letter_code
_entity_poly.pdbx_strand_id
1 'polypeptide(L)'
;MKINGQSHYLLATDGSGYFRSEKLVCDCCMIEEHFDENNKMTLKFGHNILAGSIVHPDLKQVIPMCPEPIMRLDGSSKNDSEQTAFRRFLADFKESTRS
;
A
#
# COMPACT_ATOMS: atom_id res chain seq x y z
N MET A 1 -20.30 -12.83 -1.06
CA MET A 1 -20.01 -13.72 -2.19
C MET A 1 -20.06 -15.15 -1.66
N LYS A 2 -20.64 -16.10 -2.40
CA LYS A 2 -20.58 -17.51 -2.01
C LYS A 2 -19.38 -18.18 -2.67
N ILE A 3 -18.49 -18.73 -1.86
CA ILE A 3 -17.36 -19.54 -2.31
C ILE A 3 -17.55 -20.91 -1.65
N ASN A 4 -17.63 -21.97 -2.46
CA ASN A 4 -17.88 -23.34 -1.98
C ASN A 4 -19.10 -23.46 -1.04
N GLY A 5 -20.18 -22.74 -1.35
CA GLY A 5 -21.42 -22.75 -0.57
C GLY A 5 -21.44 -21.87 0.69
N GLN A 6 -20.31 -21.27 1.07
CA GLN A 6 -20.20 -20.42 2.26
C GLN A 6 -20.17 -18.93 1.92
N SER A 7 -20.86 -18.11 2.72
CA SER A 7 -20.90 -16.65 2.54
C SER A 7 -19.61 -16.00 3.05
N HIS A 8 -18.99 -15.20 2.19
CA HIS A 8 -17.74 -14.48 2.44
C HIS A 8 -17.86 -13.00 2.07
N TYR A 9 -17.09 -12.18 2.77
CA TYR A 9 -16.74 -10.82 2.35
C TYR A 9 -15.34 -10.84 1.72
N LEU A 10 -15.07 -9.86 0.85
CA LEU A 10 -13.76 -9.71 0.22
C LEU A 10 -13.02 -8.56 0.88
N LEU A 11 -11.73 -8.76 1.14
CA LEU A 11 -10.81 -7.69 1.48
C LEU A 11 -10.10 -7.26 0.19
N ALA A 12 -10.61 -6.22 -0.45
CA ALA A 12 -10.02 -5.68 -1.67
C ALA A 12 -8.88 -4.73 -1.31
N THR A 13 -7.72 -4.89 -1.93
CA THR A 13 -6.52 -4.07 -1.65
C THR A 13 -5.85 -3.62 -2.92
N ASP A 14 -5.30 -2.41 -2.92
CA ASP A 14 -4.56 -1.82 -4.04
C ASP A 14 -3.44 -0.89 -3.57
N GLY A 15 -2.35 -0.80 -4.32
CA GLY A 15 -1.23 0.11 -4.08
C GLY A 15 -1.50 1.46 -4.74
N SER A 16 -1.36 2.55 -3.99
CA SER A 16 -1.63 3.90 -4.49
C SER A 16 -0.52 4.89 -4.14
N GLY A 17 -0.20 5.78 -5.08
CA GLY A 17 0.71 6.89 -4.86
C GLY A 17 0.01 8.02 -4.10
N TYR A 18 0.52 8.35 -2.92
CA TYR A 18 -0.03 9.38 -2.04
C TYR A 18 0.65 10.74 -2.24
N PHE A 19 1.98 10.75 -2.41
CA PHE A 19 2.78 11.96 -2.54
C PHE A 19 3.95 11.75 -3.49
N ARG A 20 4.34 12.80 -4.22
CA ARG A 20 5.53 12.83 -5.09
C ARG A 20 6.21 14.21 -5.05
N SER A 21 7.54 14.24 -5.02
CA SER A 21 8.35 15.45 -5.10
C SER A 21 9.73 15.16 -5.67
N GLU A 22 10.35 16.18 -6.27
CA GLU A 22 11.77 16.17 -6.67
C GLU A 22 12.66 16.93 -5.68
N LYS A 23 12.06 17.56 -4.66
CA LYS A 23 12.75 18.47 -3.73
C LYS A 23 12.53 18.14 -2.27
N LEU A 24 11.33 17.69 -1.91
CA LEU A 24 10.96 17.36 -0.53
C LEU A 24 11.19 15.87 -0.29
N VAL A 25 11.97 15.56 0.73
CA VAL A 25 12.34 14.19 1.12
C VAL A 25 12.22 14.05 2.64
N CYS A 26 11.80 12.88 3.09
CA CYS A 26 11.93 12.44 4.47
C CYS A 26 12.43 10.99 4.51
N ASP A 27 12.74 10.48 5.69
CA ASP A 27 13.32 9.15 5.85
C ASP A 27 12.40 8.02 5.39
N CYS A 28 11.10 8.27 5.36
CA CYS A 28 10.07 7.34 4.90
C CYS A 28 9.86 7.34 3.37
N CYS A 29 10.49 8.27 2.65
CA CYS A 29 10.30 8.38 1.21
C CYS A 29 10.84 7.14 0.47
N MET A 30 10.03 6.66 -0.46
CA MET A 30 10.48 5.80 -1.55
C MET A 30 11.30 6.66 -2.51
N ILE A 31 12.45 6.14 -2.93
CA ILE A 31 13.36 6.84 -3.85
C ILE A 31 13.35 6.13 -5.19
N GLU A 32 12.93 6.84 -6.24
CA GLU A 32 12.88 6.34 -7.61
C GLU A 32 13.86 7.11 -8.49
N GLU A 33 14.69 6.40 -9.24
CA GLU A 33 15.54 6.99 -10.27
C GLU A 33 14.75 7.15 -11.56
N HIS A 34 14.80 8.34 -12.14
CA HIS A 34 14.11 8.68 -13.38
C HIS A 34 15.10 9.26 -14.38
N PHE A 35 15.16 8.67 -15.57
CA PHE A 35 16.00 9.13 -16.67
C PHE A 35 15.13 9.87 -17.69
N ASP A 36 15.56 11.07 -18.06
CA ASP A 36 14.92 11.83 -19.15
C ASP A 36 15.33 11.31 -20.53
N GLU A 37 14.80 11.94 -21.59
CA GLU A 37 15.10 11.62 -22.99
C GLU A 37 16.59 11.77 -23.36
N ASN A 38 17.36 12.52 -22.57
CA ASN A 38 18.80 12.74 -22.76
C ASN A 38 19.65 11.82 -21.85
N ASN A 39 19.05 10.80 -21.23
CA ASN A 39 19.66 9.92 -20.23
C ASN A 39 20.17 10.65 -18.97
N LYS A 40 19.65 11.83 -18.65
CA LYS A 40 19.97 12.52 -17.40
C LYS A 40 19.14 11.92 -16.26
N MET A 41 19.82 11.45 -15.23
CA MET A 41 19.20 10.91 -14.03
C MET A 41 18.68 12.02 -13.11
N THR A 42 17.47 11.85 -12.61
CA THR A 42 16.82 12.64 -11.56
C THR A 42 16.24 11.72 -10.51
N LEU A 43 16.13 12.21 -9.26
CA LEU A 43 15.52 11.46 -8.17
C LEU A 43 14.10 11.98 -7.92
N LYS A 44 13.17 11.04 -7.75
CA LYS A 44 11.81 11.31 -7.30
C LYS A 44 11.60 10.65 -5.94
N PHE A 45 11.07 11.44 -5.02
CA PHE A 45 10.73 11.03 -3.66
C PHE A 45 9.23 10.89 -3.57
N GLY A 46 8.75 9.81 -2.97
CA GLY A 46 7.32 9.57 -2.89
C GLY A 46 6.89 8.77 -1.68
N HIS A 47 5.63 8.95 -1.30
CA HIS A 47 4.94 8.05 -0.38
C HIS A 47 3.91 7.25 -1.15
N ASN A 48 3.95 5.94 -0.94
CA ASN A 48 2.95 5.02 -1.43
C ASN A 48 2.19 4.46 -0.22
N ILE A 49 0.94 4.11 -0.44
CA ILE A 49 0.12 3.45 0.56
C ILE A 49 -0.51 2.22 -0.08
N LEU A 50 -0.71 1.19 0.72
CA LEU A 50 -1.58 0.07 0.41
C LEU A 50 -2.94 0.38 1.05
N ALA A 51 -3.94 0.62 0.21
CA ALA A 51 -5.31 0.81 0.67
C ALA A 51 -6.05 -0.53 0.71
N GLY A 52 -6.97 -0.68 1.66
CA GLY A 52 -7.79 -1.88 1.79
C GLY A 52 -9.23 -1.57 2.17
N SER A 53 -10.19 -2.38 1.73
CA SER A 53 -11.60 -2.24 2.07
C SER A 53 -12.33 -3.58 2.08
N ILE A 54 -13.27 -3.75 3.02
CA ILE A 54 -14.18 -4.88 3.04
C ILE A 54 -15.36 -4.58 2.11
N VAL A 55 -15.59 -5.48 1.16
CA VAL A 55 -16.63 -5.35 0.12
C VAL A 55 -17.41 -6.64 -0.07
N HIS A 56 -18.60 -6.52 -0.67
CA HIS A 56 -19.42 -7.65 -1.11
C HIS A 56 -20.12 -7.27 -2.41
N PRO A 57 -20.12 -8.12 -3.46
CA PRO A 57 -20.65 -7.75 -4.78
C PRO A 57 -22.12 -7.34 -4.76
N ASP A 58 -22.92 -7.95 -3.88
CA ASP A 58 -24.35 -7.64 -3.76
C ASP A 58 -24.67 -6.52 -2.75
N LEU A 59 -23.67 -5.92 -2.10
CA LEU A 59 -23.86 -4.82 -1.14
C LEU A 59 -23.21 -3.54 -1.66
N LYS A 60 -23.88 -2.40 -1.49
CA LYS A 60 -23.32 -1.09 -1.87
C LYS A 60 -22.37 -0.52 -0.82
N GLN A 61 -22.49 -1.01 0.42
CA GLN A 61 -21.69 -0.57 1.55
C GLN A 61 -20.25 -1.05 1.40
N VAL A 62 -19.32 -0.15 1.70
CA VAL A 62 -17.88 -0.40 1.72
C VAL A 62 -17.36 0.01 3.09
N ILE A 63 -16.57 -0.84 3.72
CA ILE A 63 -15.93 -0.53 5.00
C ILE A 63 -14.43 -0.31 4.71
N PRO A 64 -13.94 0.94 4.71
CA PRO A 64 -12.53 1.21 4.50
C PRO A 64 -11.71 0.79 5.71
N MET A 65 -10.50 0.27 5.45
CA MET A 65 -9.51 -0.02 6.47
C MET A 65 -8.48 1.11 6.55
N CYS A 66 -7.77 1.21 7.67
CA CYS A 66 -6.62 2.11 7.77
C CYS A 66 -5.57 1.70 6.71
N PRO A 67 -5.08 2.63 5.87
CA PRO A 67 -4.09 2.29 4.86
C PRO A 67 -2.73 1.99 5.50
N GLU A 68 -1.98 1.07 4.88
CA GLU A 68 -0.63 0.70 5.32
C GLU A 68 0.41 1.43 4.47
N PRO A 69 1.38 2.17 5.05
CA PRO A 69 2.40 2.84 4.26
C PRO A 69 3.34 1.84 3.58
N ILE A 70 3.63 2.10 2.30
CA ILE A 70 4.71 1.45 1.55
C ILE A 70 5.87 2.45 1.55
N MET A 71 6.79 2.26 2.47
CA MET A 71 7.86 3.21 2.77
C MET A 71 9.15 2.48 3.06
N ARG A 72 10.28 3.12 2.75
CA ARG A 72 11.58 2.59 3.14
C ARG A 72 11.64 2.49 4.66
N LEU A 73 11.92 1.30 5.18
CA LEU A 73 12.05 1.06 6.61
C LEU A 73 13.47 1.39 7.04
N ASP A 74 13.62 1.89 8.28
CA ASP A 74 14.91 2.30 8.81
C ASP A 74 15.94 1.15 8.74
N GLY A 75 17.15 1.47 8.29
CA GLY A 75 18.22 0.51 8.06
C GLY A 75 18.12 -0.36 6.79
N SER A 76 17.08 -0.21 5.95
CA SER A 76 17.00 -0.96 4.69
C SER A 76 17.76 -0.28 3.54
N SER A 77 18.55 -1.06 2.80
CA SER A 77 19.20 -0.62 1.56
C SER A 77 18.26 -0.63 0.35
N LYS A 78 17.01 -1.05 0.55
CA LYS A 78 16.01 -1.24 -0.50
C LYS A 78 14.69 -0.62 -0.11
N ASN A 79 14.04 -0.01 -1.10
CA ASN A 79 12.65 0.41 -1.03
C ASN A 79 11.74 -0.76 -0.61
N ASP A 80 10.69 -0.44 0.12
CA ASP A 80 9.71 -1.43 0.54
C ASP A 80 8.82 -1.87 -0.62
N SER A 81 8.17 -3.03 -0.49
CA SER A 81 7.33 -3.59 -1.54
C SER A 81 5.87 -3.64 -1.12
N GLU A 82 4.97 -3.61 -2.11
CA GLU A 82 3.53 -3.83 -1.89
C GLU A 82 3.27 -5.16 -1.15
N GLN A 83 4.05 -6.20 -1.42
CA GLN A 83 3.90 -7.49 -0.75
C GLN A 83 4.28 -7.42 0.73
N THR A 84 5.35 -6.69 1.07
CA THR A 84 5.76 -6.52 2.47
C THR A 84 4.71 -5.72 3.23
N ALA A 85 4.23 -4.61 2.64
CA ALA A 85 3.15 -3.82 3.20
C ALA A 85 1.89 -4.65 3.37
N PHE A 86 1.51 -5.47 2.39
CA PHE A 86 0.35 -6.36 2.49
C PHE A 86 0.48 -7.39 3.61
N ARG A 87 1.69 -7.90 3.88
CA ARG A 87 1.93 -8.79 5.03
C ARG A 87 1.72 -8.08 6.36
N ARG A 88 2.19 -6.83 6.51
CA ARG A 88 1.96 -6.02 7.72
C ARG A 88 0.47 -5.70 7.89
N PHE A 89 -0.15 -5.19 6.83
CA PHE A 89 -1.59 -4.92 6.79
C PHE A 89 -2.45 -6.14 7.20
N LEU A 90 -2.13 -7.33 6.70
CA LEU A 90 -2.85 -8.55 7.09
C LEU A 90 -2.62 -8.97 8.55
N ALA A 91 -1.45 -8.69 9.13
CA ALA A 91 -1.19 -8.96 10.54
C ALA A 91 -2.07 -8.04 11.41
N ASP A 92 -2.05 -6.74 11.13
CA ASP A 92 -2.81 -5.73 11.85
C ASP A 92 -4.33 -5.93 11.70
N PHE A 93 -4.78 -6.31 10.49
CA PHE A 93 -6.17 -6.67 10.24
C PHE A 93 -6.64 -7.84 11.11
N LYS A 94 -5.80 -8.87 11.27
CA LYS A 94 -6.14 -10.04 12.11
C LYS A 94 -6.11 -9.70 13.60
N GLU A 95 -5.20 -8.83 14.03
CA GLU A 95 -5.11 -8.40 15.42
C GLU A 95 -6.32 -7.56 15.82
N SER A 96 -6.67 -6.56 14.99
CA SER A 96 -7.80 -5.66 15.24
C SER A 96 -9.18 -6.35 15.21
N THR A 97 -9.27 -7.55 14.66
CA THR A 97 -10.52 -8.33 14.56
C THR A 97 -10.63 -9.46 15.60
N ARG A 98 -9.61 -9.65 16.45
CA ARG A 98 -9.69 -10.56 17.60
C ARG A 98 -10.38 -9.85 18.77
N SER A 99 -11.66 -10.18 18.97
CA SER A 99 -12.44 -9.90 20.19
C SER A 99 -12.25 -11.00 21.22
#